data_AF-A0A0D0DB75-F1
#
_entry.id   AF-A0A0D0DB75-F1
#
_cell.length_a   1.000
_cell.length_b   1.000
_cell.length_c   1.000
_cell.angle_alpha   90.00
_cell.angle_beta   90.00
_cell.angle_gamma   90.00
#
_symmetry.space_group_name_H-M   'P 1'
#
loop_
_entity.id
_entity.type
_entity.pdbx_description
1 polymer ?
#
loop_
_entity_poly.entity_id
_entity_poly.type
_entity_poly.pdbx_seq_one_letter_code
_entity_poly.pdbx_strand_id
1 'polypeptide(L)'
;DLGLRKFELADHEWKVVKQLHTVLKILKDDILFFSHSAPDLATAIPAMDHIHKHLTIYVHNKSYLKSICSVVSLAKATLDCYYLLTGSSEIYCIAMVLHPCYKLAYFKIMYWEEEWIKTAEALVCDKYTHSY
;
A
#
# COMPACT_ATOMS: atom_id res chain seq x y z
N ASP A 1 -21.07 -31.79 28.62
CA ASP A 1 -20.34 -31.49 27.38
C ASP A 1 -21.22 -30.58 26.53
N LEU A 2 -20.78 -29.35 26.23
CA LEU A 2 -21.59 -28.33 25.55
C LEU A 2 -21.58 -28.48 24.01
N GLY A 3 -20.96 -29.54 23.49
CA GLY A 3 -20.86 -29.80 22.05
C GLY A 3 -19.98 -28.79 21.30
N LEU A 4 -19.11 -28.06 22.02
CA LEU A 4 -18.28 -26.98 21.48
C LEU A 4 -17.00 -27.49 20.79
N ARG A 5 -16.58 -28.74 21.07
CA ARG A 5 -15.40 -29.36 20.44
C ARG A 5 -15.46 -29.43 18.91
N LYS A 6 -16.65 -29.43 18.31
CA LYS A 6 -16.81 -29.38 16.84
C LYS A 6 -16.34 -28.07 16.21
N PHE A 7 -16.16 -27.01 17.01
CA PHE A 7 -15.65 -25.72 16.59
C PHE A 7 -14.16 -25.54 16.95
N GLU A 8 -13.54 -26.56 17.54
CA GLU A 8 -12.13 -26.52 17.88
C GLU A 8 -11.31 -26.60 16.59
N LEU A 9 -10.51 -25.57 16.32
CA LEU A 9 -9.64 -25.53 15.17
C LEU A 9 -8.50 -26.54 15.35
N ALA A 10 -8.22 -27.29 14.29
CA ALA A 10 -7.04 -28.14 14.23
C ALA A 10 -5.75 -27.30 14.15
N ASP A 11 -4.61 -27.90 14.49
CA ASP A 11 -3.31 -27.22 14.48
C ASP A 11 -2.98 -26.54 13.15
N HIS A 12 -3.35 -27.17 12.03
CA HIS A 12 -3.15 -26.62 10.70
C HIS A 12 -4.02 -25.38 10.44
N GLU A 13 -5.27 -25.37 10.93
CA GLU A 13 -6.18 -24.24 10.81
C GLU A 13 -5.71 -23.07 11.67
N TRP A 14 -5.25 -23.34 12.89
CA TRP A 14 -4.60 -22.33 13.73
C TRP A 14 -3.39 -21.70 13.06
N LYS A 15 -2.59 -22.48 12.33
CA LYS A 15 -1.46 -21.96 11.56
C LYS A 15 -1.94 -21.03 10.45
N VAL A 16 -2.98 -21.40 9.70
CA VAL A 16 -3.58 -20.55 8.66
C VAL A 16 -4.07 -19.24 9.27
N VAL A 17 -4.85 -19.30 10.36
CA VAL A 17 -5.40 -18.12 11.04
C VAL A 17 -4.30 -17.18 11.53
N LYS A 18 -3.23 -17.70 12.13
CA LYS A 18 -2.09 -16.88 12.60
C LYS A 18 -1.38 -16.16 11.44
N GLN A 19 -1.17 -16.86 10.32
CA GLN A 19 -0.56 -16.27 9.13
C GLN A 19 -1.47 -15.23 8.49
N LEU A 20 -2.76 -15.54 8.35
CA LEU A 20 -3.76 -14.60 7.82
C LEU A 20 -3.87 -13.34 8.68
N HIS A 21 -3.93 -13.49 10.01
CA HIS A 21 -3.93 -12.36 10.93
C HIS A 21 -2.70 -11.46 10.73
N THR A 22 -1.52 -12.05 10.56
CA THR A 22 -0.28 -11.30 10.34
C THR A 22 -0.35 -10.48 9.04
N VAL A 23 -0.84 -11.08 7.96
CA VAL A 23 -1.00 -10.41 6.65
C VAL A 23 -2.09 -9.34 6.69
N LEU A 24 -3.19 -9.57 7.41
CA LEU A 24 -4.27 -8.58 7.52
C LEU A 24 -3.91 -7.41 8.43
N LYS A 25 -2.97 -7.60 9.36
CA LYS A 25 -2.57 -6.56 10.30
C LYS A 25 -2.04 -5.31 9.60
N ILE A 26 -1.20 -5.48 8.57
CA ILE A 26 -0.67 -4.31 7.82
C ILE A 26 -1.82 -3.49 7.22
N LEU A 27 -2.78 -4.16 6.57
CA LEU A 27 -3.94 -3.48 5.98
C LEU A 27 -4.77 -2.76 7.03
N LYS A 28 -4.97 -3.38 8.20
CA LYS A 28 -5.70 -2.75 9.31
C LYS A 28 -4.97 -1.50 9.80
N ASP A 29 -3.65 -1.57 9.97
CA ASP A 29 -2.86 -0.47 10.50
C ASP A 29 -2.90 0.73 9.51
N ASP A 30 -2.78 0.48 8.21
CA ASP A 30 -2.93 1.51 7.16
C ASP A 30 -4.36 2.09 7.08
N ILE A 31 -5.40 1.24 7.14
CA ILE A 31 -6.80 1.73 7.14
C ILE A 31 -7.07 2.58 8.39
N LEU A 32 -6.55 2.17 9.54
CA LEU A 32 -6.70 2.93 10.78
C LEU A 32 -5.99 4.28 10.69
N PHE A 33 -4.79 4.31 10.10
CA PHE A 33 -4.10 5.55 9.77
C PHE A 33 -5.02 6.49 8.97
N PHE A 34 -5.63 5.99 7.88
CA PHE A 34 -6.56 6.77 7.06
C PHE A 34 -7.88 7.17 7.75
N SER A 35 -8.23 6.52 8.85
CA SER A 35 -9.46 6.80 9.61
C SER A 35 -9.30 7.94 10.60
N HIS A 36 -8.08 8.45 10.81
CA HIS A 36 -7.82 9.63 11.64
C HIS A 36 -8.04 10.93 10.86
N SER A 37 -8.10 12.06 11.56
CA SER A 37 -8.37 13.38 10.97
C SER A 37 -7.18 14.02 10.23
N ALA A 38 -6.05 13.33 10.13
CA ALA A 38 -4.74 13.86 9.71
C ALA A 38 -4.17 13.38 8.35
N PRO A 39 -4.56 12.23 7.75
CA PRO A 39 -4.08 11.84 6.43
C PRO A 39 -4.57 12.83 5.37
N ASP A 40 -3.62 13.40 4.65
CA ASP A 40 -3.91 14.19 3.45
C ASP A 40 -3.69 13.37 2.19
N LEU A 41 -4.01 13.96 1.04
CA LEU A 41 -3.89 13.30 -0.25
C LEU A 41 -2.45 12.85 -0.57
N ALA A 42 -1.44 13.54 -0.03
CA ALA A 42 -0.04 13.19 -0.23
C ALA A 42 0.36 11.94 0.56
N THR A 43 -0.40 11.51 1.56
CA THR A 43 -0.09 10.28 2.31
C THR A 43 -0.51 8.99 1.59
N ALA A 44 -1.34 9.09 0.56
CA ALA A 44 -1.89 7.91 -0.14
C ALA A 44 -0.82 7.05 -0.80
N ILE A 45 0.05 7.64 -1.62
CA ILE A 45 1.12 6.92 -2.32
C ILE A 45 2.10 6.28 -1.32
N PRO A 46 2.61 7.00 -0.30
CA PRO A 46 3.44 6.40 0.74
C PRO A 46 2.82 5.22 1.48
N ALA A 47 1.51 5.27 1.77
CA ALA A 47 0.83 4.13 2.39
C ALA A 47 0.73 2.94 1.44
N MET A 48 0.45 3.17 0.15
CA MET A 48 0.45 2.11 -0.85
C MET A 48 1.83 1.46 -1.01
N ASP A 49 2.90 2.25 -1.00
CA ASP A 49 4.28 1.76 -0.99
C ASP A 49 4.58 0.91 0.25
N HIS A 50 4.10 1.34 1.41
CA HIS A 50 4.24 0.62 2.67
C HIS A 50 3.55 -0.76 2.59
N ILE A 51 2.28 -0.80 2.19
CA ILE A 51 1.52 -2.05 2.03
C ILE A 51 2.21 -2.95 1.00
N HIS A 52 2.55 -2.41 -0.18
CA HIS A 52 3.16 -3.17 -1.27
C HIS A 52 4.46 -3.86 -0.84
N LYS A 53 5.31 -3.13 -0.10
CA LYS A 53 6.56 -3.66 0.46
C LYS A 53 6.29 -4.84 1.39
N HIS A 54 5.34 -4.71 2.30
CA HIS A 54 4.97 -5.77 3.24
C HIS A 54 4.39 -7.01 2.55
N LEU A 55 3.46 -6.82 1.60
CA LEU A 55 2.91 -7.93 0.81
C LEU A 55 4.02 -8.66 0.04
N THR A 56 4.97 -7.92 -0.54
CA THR A 56 6.13 -8.50 -1.24
C THR A 56 6.99 -9.34 -0.30
N ILE A 57 7.24 -8.87 0.92
CA ILE A 57 7.97 -9.65 1.94
C ILE A 57 7.23 -10.95 2.28
N TYR A 58 5.91 -10.91 2.44
CA TYR A 58 5.11 -12.10 2.75
C TYR A 58 5.10 -13.13 1.62
N VAL A 59 4.97 -12.70 0.36
CA VAL A 59 5.00 -13.60 -0.81
C VAL A 59 6.31 -14.38 -0.90
N HIS A 60 7.45 -13.75 -0.60
CA HIS A 60 8.78 -14.37 -0.70
C HIS A 60 9.19 -15.13 0.55
N ASN A 61 8.43 -15.05 1.64
CA ASN A 61 8.78 -15.69 2.90
C ASN A 61 8.34 -17.16 2.92
N LYS A 62 9.32 -18.06 2.84
CA LYS A 62 9.13 -19.53 2.83
C LYS A 62 8.47 -20.12 4.08
N SER A 63 8.35 -19.35 5.17
CA SER A 63 7.62 -19.79 6.37
C SER A 63 6.09 -19.74 6.20
N TYR A 64 5.60 -18.99 5.22
CA TYR A 64 4.18 -18.90 4.90
C TYR A 64 3.70 -20.11 4.10
N LEU A 65 2.43 -20.48 4.33
CA LEU A 65 1.75 -21.50 3.55
C LEU A 65 1.55 -21.00 2.12
N LYS A 66 1.65 -21.91 1.14
CA LYS A 66 1.46 -21.57 -0.28
C LYS A 66 0.11 -20.89 -0.56
N SER A 67 -0.95 -21.33 0.12
CA SER A 67 -2.28 -20.71 0.03
C SER A 67 -2.27 -19.26 0.50
N ILE A 68 -1.57 -18.95 1.59
CA ILE A 68 -1.41 -17.57 2.08
C ILE A 68 -0.61 -16.75 1.06
N CYS A 69 0.51 -17.28 0.55
CA CYS A 69 1.28 -16.60 -0.50
C CYS A 69 0.42 -16.29 -1.74
N SER A 70 -0.41 -17.23 -2.20
CA SER A 70 -1.32 -17.02 -3.34
C SER A 70 -2.34 -15.91 -3.07
N VAL A 71 -2.95 -15.88 -1.89
CA VAL A 71 -3.91 -14.83 -1.51
C VAL A 71 -3.20 -13.47 -1.41
N VAL A 72 -2.00 -13.42 -0.82
CA VAL A 72 -1.20 -12.20 -0.72
C VAL A 72 -0.81 -11.69 -2.12
N SER A 73 -0.41 -12.58 -3.03
CA SER A 73 -0.08 -12.20 -4.41
C SER A 73 -1.29 -11.59 -5.14
N LEU A 74 -2.49 -12.12 -4.91
CA LEU A 74 -3.72 -11.55 -5.46
C LEU A 74 -4.02 -10.17 -4.87
N ALA A 75 -3.86 -10.01 -3.55
CA ALA A 75 -4.03 -8.72 -2.89
C ALA A 75 -3.01 -7.68 -3.41
N LYS A 76 -1.76 -8.10 -3.62
CA LYS A 76 -0.71 -7.26 -4.20
C LYS A 76 -1.05 -6.85 -5.63
N ALA A 77 -1.47 -7.78 -6.49
CA ALA A 77 -1.88 -7.45 -7.86
C ALA A 77 -3.06 -6.46 -7.88
N THR A 78 -4.00 -6.60 -6.94
CA THR A 78 -5.10 -5.65 -6.77
C THR A 78 -4.57 -4.27 -6.37
N LEU A 79 -3.64 -4.20 -5.41
CA LEU A 79 -3.00 -2.95 -5.00
C LEU A 79 -2.23 -2.29 -6.16
N ASP A 80 -1.53 -3.09 -6.98
CA ASP A 80 -0.78 -2.60 -8.15
C ASP A 80 -1.72 -1.90 -9.15
N CYS A 81 -2.95 -2.41 -9.35
CA CYS A 81 -3.95 -1.73 -10.18
C CYS A 81 -4.34 -0.36 -9.61
N TYR A 82 -4.60 -0.27 -8.30
CA TYR A 82 -4.90 1.02 -7.67
C TYR A 82 -3.68 1.94 -7.70
N TYR A 83 -2.47 1.40 -7.56
CA TYR A 83 -1.25 2.19 -7.57
C TYR A 83 -1.06 2.90 -8.91
N LEU A 84 -1.30 2.19 -10.01
CA LEU A 84 -1.28 2.78 -11.36
C LEU A 84 -2.31 3.90 -11.51
N LEU A 85 -3.51 3.73 -10.96
CA LEU A 85 -4.56 4.76 -11.01
C LEU A 85 -4.20 5.99 -10.17
N THR A 86 -3.71 5.78 -8.95
CA THR A 86 -3.30 6.87 -8.05
C THR A 86 -2.09 7.63 -8.62
N GLY A 87 -1.09 6.91 -9.15
CA GLY A 87 0.11 7.50 -9.75
C GLY A 87 -0.13 8.20 -11.09
N SER A 88 -1.21 7.88 -11.80
CA SER A 88 -1.60 8.59 -13.04
C SER A 88 -2.50 9.80 -12.78
N SER A 89 -3.04 9.95 -11.57
CA SER A 89 -3.88 11.08 -11.21
C SER A 89 -3.05 12.34 -10.91
N GLU A 90 -3.32 13.41 -11.66
CA GLU A 90 -2.70 14.73 -11.48
C GLU A 90 -2.78 15.22 -10.02
N ILE A 91 -3.93 15.04 -9.36
CA ILE A 91 -4.17 15.60 -8.02
C ILE A 91 -3.26 14.97 -6.96
N TYR A 92 -3.11 13.63 -6.95
CA TYR A 92 -2.21 12.93 -6.04
C TYR A 92 -0.75 13.30 -6.30
N CYS A 93 -0.37 13.42 -7.58
CA CYS A 93 0.95 13.85 -8.00
C CYS A 93 1.29 15.27 -7.51
N ILE A 94 0.39 16.23 -7.75
CA ILE A 94 0.55 17.62 -7.29
C ILE A 94 0.63 17.68 -5.77
N ALA A 95 -0.25 16.97 -5.06
CA ALA A 95 -0.25 16.95 -3.60
C ALA A 95 1.09 16.47 -3.04
N MET A 96 1.66 15.39 -3.61
CA MET A 96 2.96 14.88 -3.24
C MET A 96 4.10 15.87 -3.49
N VAL A 97 4.12 16.52 -4.65
CA VAL A 97 5.17 17.48 -5.02
C VAL A 97 5.11 18.74 -4.14
N LEU A 98 3.91 19.20 -3.80
CA LEU A 98 3.71 20.36 -2.92
C LEU A 98 3.92 20.04 -1.44
N HIS A 99 3.88 18.77 -1.04
CA HIS A 99 4.04 18.38 0.35
C HIS A 99 5.45 18.72 0.87
N PRO A 100 5.60 19.51 1.96
CA PRO A 100 6.88 20.04 2.42
C PRO A 100 7.96 18.98 2.71
N CYS A 101 7.55 17.79 3.17
CA CYS A 101 8.46 16.70 3.53
C CYS A 101 8.76 15.73 2.37
N TYR A 102 7.92 15.69 1.33
CA TYR A 102 8.10 14.72 0.23
C TYR A 102 8.79 15.39 -0.95
N LYS A 103 8.08 16.33 -1.60
CA LYS A 103 8.51 17.00 -2.82
C LYS A 103 8.98 15.96 -3.87
N LEU A 104 9.82 16.40 -4.80
CA LEU A 104 10.50 15.50 -5.74
C LEU A 104 11.53 14.57 -5.07
N ALA A 105 11.94 14.87 -3.83
CA ALA A 105 12.94 14.08 -3.11
C ALA A 105 12.40 12.69 -2.74
N TYR A 106 11.13 12.59 -2.37
CA TYR A 106 10.49 11.31 -2.06
C TYR A 106 10.59 10.32 -3.23
N PHE A 107 10.21 10.74 -4.44
CA PHE A 107 10.24 9.87 -5.62
C PHE A 107 11.65 9.39 -5.96
N LYS A 108 12.66 10.23 -5.74
CA LYS A 108 14.08 9.86 -5.93
C LYS A 108 14.53 8.81 -4.93
N ILE A 109 14.14 8.94 -3.66
CA ILE A 109 14.46 7.98 -2.59
C ILE A 109 13.77 6.64 -2.85
N MET A 110 12.56 6.67 -3.40
CA MET A 110 11.79 5.48 -3.77
C MET A 110 12.17 4.89 -5.13
N TYR A 111 13.21 5.42 -5.79
CA TYR A 111 13.72 4.96 -7.09
C TYR A 111 12.68 4.93 -8.21
N TRP A 112 11.77 5.91 -8.22
CA TRP A 112 10.82 6.07 -9.32
C TRP A 112 11.54 6.48 -10.60
N GLU A 113 10.92 6.18 -11.75
CA GLU A 113 11.47 6.49 -13.06
C GLU A 113 11.67 7.99 -13.24
N GLU A 114 12.85 8.38 -13.75
CA GLU A 114 13.21 9.80 -13.91
C GLU A 114 12.24 10.54 -14.85
N GLU A 115 11.75 9.87 -15.89
CA GLU A 115 10.74 10.41 -16.80
C GLU A 115 9.43 10.72 -16.09
N TRP A 116 8.99 9.86 -15.17
CA TRP A 116 7.80 10.09 -14.36
C TRP A 116 8.00 11.29 -13.43
N ILE A 117 9.17 11.40 -12.78
CA ILE A 117 9.49 12.53 -11.88
C ILE A 117 9.48 13.86 -12.66
N LYS A 118 10.06 13.90 -13.87
CA LYS A 118 10.03 15.08 -14.74
C LYS A 118 8.60 15.44 -15.16
N THR A 119 7.78 14.43 -15.46
CA THR A 119 6.37 14.63 -15.81
C THR A 119 5.59 15.23 -14.63
N ALA A 120 5.83 14.74 -13.41
CA ALA A 120 5.25 15.26 -12.19
C ALA A 120 5.62 16.74 -11.94
N GLU A 121 6.89 17.09 -12.13
CA GLU A 121 7.38 18.47 -11.99
C GLU A 121 6.75 19.40 -13.04
N ALA A 122 6.77 19.00 -14.31
CA ALA A 122 6.17 19.76 -15.41
C ALA A 122 4.67 20.00 -15.17
N LEU A 123 3.95 18.97 -14.75
CA LEU A 123 2.52 19.05 -14.45
C LEU A 123 2.20 20.10 -13.38
N VAL A 124 3.00 20.19 -12.31
CA VAL A 124 2.82 21.21 -11.26
C VAL A 124 3.10 22.62 -11.79
N CYS A 125 4.19 22.79 -12.55
CA CYS A 125 4.56 24.08 -13.15
C CYS A 125 3.50 24.57 -14.16
N ASP A 126 2.99 23.67 -15.00
CA ASP A 126 1.97 23.98 -16.02
C ASP A 126 0.65 24.40 -15.36
N LYS A 127 0.21 23.69 -14.31
CA LYS A 127 -1.00 24.07 -13.57
C LYS A 127 -0.86 25.42 -12.88
N TYR A 128 0.31 25.71 -12.30
CA TYR A 128 0.58 27.01 -11.69
C TYR A 128 0.52 28.13 -12.72
N THR A 129 1.27 27.99 -13.82
CA THR A 129 1.35 28.98 -14.91
C THR A 129 0.01 29.21 -15.61
N HIS A 130 -0.85 28.18 -15.68
CA HIS A 130 -2.19 28.33 -16.25
C HIS A 130 -3.16 29.05 -15.32
N SER A 131 -2.96 28.96 -14.00
CA SER A 131 -3.94 29.43 -13.00
C SER A 131 -3.60 30.79 -12.40
N TYR A 132 -2.35 31.25 -12.52
CA TYR A 132 -1.82 32.49 -11.93
C TYR A 132 -0.89 33.20 -12.90
#